data_AF-A0A934GF39-F1
#
_entry.id   AF-A0A934GF39-F1
#
_cell.length_a   1.000
_cell.length_b   1.000
_cell.length_c   1.000
_cell.angle_alpha   90.00
_cell.angle_beta   90.00
_cell.angle_gamma   90.00
#
_symmetry.space_group_name_H-M   'P 1'
#
loop_
_entity.id
_entity.type
_entity.pdbx_description
1 polymer ?
#
loop_
_entity_poly.entity_id
_entity_poly.type
_entity_poly.pdbx_seq_one_letter_code
_entity_poly.pdbx_strand_id
1 'polypeptide(L)' 'WDDVSDEEIAQAEYLINTRPRKRHCGFSPVEVFYQKTGVAIYP' A
#
# COMPACT_ATOMS: atom_id res chain seq x y z
N TRP A 1 -14.03 -4.59 22.75
CA TRP A 1 -13.19 -4.51 21.54
C TRP A 1 -14.16 -4.10 20.48
N ASP A 2 -14.13 -2.83 20.08
CA ASP A 2 -14.93 -2.38 18.94
C ASP A 2 -14.33 -3.06 17.71
N ASP A 3 -15.18 -3.76 16.95
CA ASP A 3 -14.76 -4.46 15.74
C ASP A 3 -14.34 -3.42 14.69
N VAL A 4 -13.15 -3.61 14.11
CA VAL A 4 -12.66 -2.77 13.02
C VAL A 4 -13.49 -3.07 11.78
N SER A 5 -14.07 -2.04 11.17
CA SER A 5 -14.86 -2.19 9.94
C SER A 5 -13.99 -2.52 8.74
N ASP A 6 -14.59 -3.16 7.73
CA ASP A 6 -13.88 -3.46 6.47
C ASP A 6 -13.40 -2.17 5.78
N GLU A 7 -14.14 -1.06 5.92
CA GLU A 7 -13.74 0.25 5.42
C GLU A 7 -12.47 0.77 6.11
N GLU A 8 -12.36 0.61 7.43
CA GLU A 8 -11.17 0.99 8.19
C GLU A 8 -9.97 0.11 7.83
N ILE A 9 -10.19 -1.18 7.60
CA ILE A 9 -9.16 -2.10 7.10
C ILE A 9 -8.68 -1.65 5.72
N ALA A 10 -9.59 -1.40 4.79
CA ALA A 10 -9.26 -0.94 3.44
C ALA A 10 -8.50 0.39 3.45
N GLN A 11 -8.89 1.32 4.32
CA GLN A 11 -8.18 2.59 4.49
C GLN A 11 -6.77 2.37 5.04
N ALA A 12 -6.60 1.50 6.03
CA ALA A 12 -5.29 1.18 6.60
C ALA A 12 -4.38 0.53 5.55
N GLU A 13 -4.89 -0.43 4.77
CA GLU A 13 -4.14 -1.07 3.69
C GLU A 13 -3.69 -0.07 2.63
N TYR A 14 -4.59 0.82 2.20
CA TYR A 14 -4.25 1.89 1.25
C TYR A 14 -3.11 2.76 1.79
N LEU A 15 -3.19 3.21 3.04
CA LEU A 15 -2.15 4.05 3.66
C LEU A 15 -0.81 3.31 3.78
N ILE A 16 -0.84 2.02 4.14
CA ILE A 16 0.38 1.22 4.27
C ILE A 16 1.07 1.06 2.90
N ASN A 17 0.28 0.81 1.87
CA ASN A 17 0.74 0.48 0.51
C ASN A 17 1.14 1.69 -0.32
N THR A 18 0.56 2.86 -0.07
CA THR A 18 0.90 4.12 -0.78
C THR A 18 1.93 4.98 -0.07
N ARG A 19 2.27 4.67 1.19
CA ARG A 19 3.25 5.47 1.94
C ARG A 19 4.68 5.28 1.43
N PRO A 20 5.37 6.37 1.03
CA PRO A 20 6.81 6.38 0.74
C PRO A 20 7.66 5.75 1.84
N ARG A 21 8.61 4.88 1.46
CA ARG A 21 9.53 4.23 2.41
C ARG A 21 10.98 4.61 2.10
N LYS A 22 11.72 5.00 3.15
CA LYS A 22 13.16 5.29 3.06
C LYS A 22 13.97 4.12 2.48
N ARG A 23 13.61 2.87 2.86
CA ARG A 23 14.24 1.64 2.35
C ARG A 23 14.10 1.47 0.83
N HIS A 24 13.10 2.11 0.23
CA HIS A 24 12.81 2.04 -1.19
C HIS A 24 13.14 3.36 -1.89
N CYS A 25 14.13 4.12 -1.40
CA CYS A 25 14.54 5.39 -2.00
C CYS A 25 13.38 6.41 -2.14
N GLY A 26 12.39 6.34 -1.26
CA GLY A 26 11.20 7.20 -1.31
C GLY A 26 10.02 6.62 -2.09
N PHE A 27 10.16 5.46 -2.73
CA PHE A 27 9.02 4.77 -3.34
C PHE A 27 8.13 4.10 -2.30
N SER A 28 6.85 4.04 -2.62
CA SER A 28 5.83 3.27 -1.92
C SER A 28 5.92 1.78 -2.27
N PRO A 29 5.41 0.89 -1.39
CA PRO A 29 5.32 -0.54 -1.69
C PRO A 29 4.70 -0.87 -3.05
N VAL A 30 3.64 -0.15 -3.45
CA VAL A 30 2.95 -0.39 -4.73
C VAL A 30 3.81 -0.02 -5.94
N GLU A 31 4.55 1.08 -5.87
CA GLU A 31 5.47 1.49 -6.92
C GLU A 31 6.61 0.47 -7.07
N VAL A 32 7.16 0.00 -5.95
CA VAL A 32 8.21 -1.02 -5.97
C VAL A 32 7.69 -2.35 -6.52
N PHE A 33 6.46 -2.73 -6.17
CA PHE A 33 5.84 -3.94 -6.70
C PHE A 33 5.68 -3.84 -8.23
N TYR A 34 5.15 -2.73 -8.73
CA TYR A 34 5.00 -2.49 -10.16
C TYR A 34 6.34 -2.51 -10.89
N GLN A 35 7.36 -1.83 -10.36
CA GLN A 35 8.71 -1.82 -10.95
C GLN A 35 9.33 -3.23 -11.06
N LYS A 36 9.00 -4.14 -10.13
CA LYS A 36 9.53 -5.51 -10.11
C LYS A 36 8.75 -6.50 -10.96
N THR A 37 7.45 -6.29 -11.11
CA THR A 37 6.53 -7.30 -11.67
C THR A 37 5.86 -6.85 -12.96
N GLY A 38 5.79 -5.54 -13.23
CA GLY A 38 4.98 -4.96 -14.29
C GLY A 38 3.48 -5.00 -14.03
N VAL A 39 3.03 -5.45 -12.85
CA VAL A 39 1.60 -5.63 -12.52
C VAL A 39 1.10 -4.47 -11.67
N ALA A 40 0.02 -3.84 -12.12
CA ALA A 40 -0.72 -2.84 -11.34
C ALA A 40 -1.79 -3.55 -10.49
N ILE A 41 -1.78 -3.28 -9.19
CA ILE A 41 -2.70 -3.86 -8.18
C ILE A 41 -3.81 -2.89 -7.78
N TYR A 42 -3.70 -1.63 -8.21
CA TYR A 42 -4.71 -0.60 -8.05
C TYR A 42 -5.08 -0.06 -9.43
N PRO A 43 -6.37 0.21 -9.70
CA PRO A 43 -6.82 0.84 -10.93
C PRO A 43 -6.30 2.28 -11.08
#